data_AF-A0A3D1AQY1-F1
#
_entry.id   AF-A0A3D1AQY1-F1
#
_cell.length_a   1.000
_cell.length_b   1.000
_cell.length_c   1.000
_cell.angle_alpha   90.00
_cell.angle_beta   90.00
_cell.angle_gamma   90.00
#
_symmetry.space_group_name_H-M   'P 1'
#
loop_
_entity.id
_entity.type
_entity.pdbx_description
1 polymer ?
#
loop_
_entity_poly.entity_id
_entity_poly.type
_entity_poly.pdbx_seq_one_letter_code
_entity_poly.pdbx_strand_id
1 'polypeptide(L)'
;MTYYISRNGETSGPYSLIDLQRYVASGEISPGDLARGEGMPNWVPVSQILSGAGAGSPVPQGSGTIPASAYPAPPNLHWGLVLLFGIVTCGVFMWVWMFIESSYVSRIDRENKSTMLYAIGLSCFLIFGFFHRLEPLSGAASLAFVIHLGGLVLMIVGHFKMRASLEDHFTRVEPVHLRLSGVMTFFFNVLYFQYHFNRINRWRSTGVLS
;
A
#
# COMPACT_ATOMS: atom_id res chain seq x y z
N MET A 1 -19.30 -9.75 16.84
CA MET A 1 -20.01 -9.46 18.10
C MET A 1 -20.18 -7.95 18.20
N THR A 2 -21.41 -7.49 18.43
CA THR A 2 -21.72 -6.07 18.61
C THR A 2 -22.07 -5.77 20.07
N TYR A 3 -21.84 -4.52 20.47
CA TYR A 3 -22.02 -4.04 21.84
C TYR A 3 -22.86 -2.77 21.86
N TYR A 4 -23.77 -2.67 22.82
CA TYR A 4 -24.55 -1.48 23.12
C TYR A 4 -23.99 -0.82 24.37
N ILE A 5 -24.03 0.50 24.46
CA ILE A 5 -23.57 1.27 25.62
C ILE A 5 -24.75 2.01 26.21
N SER A 6 -24.84 2.03 27.54
CA SER A 6 -25.79 2.85 28.27
C SER A 6 -25.05 3.95 29.00
N ARG A 7 -25.36 5.21 28.67
CA ARG A 7 -24.82 6.40 29.34
C ARG A 7 -25.99 7.32 29.66
N ASN A 8 -26.14 7.69 30.94
CA ASN A 8 -27.22 8.57 31.41
C ASN A 8 -28.66 8.11 31.04
N GLY A 9 -28.87 6.81 30.85
CA GLY A 9 -30.17 6.24 30.48
C GLY A 9 -30.43 6.18 28.97
N GLU A 10 -29.57 6.76 28.13
CA GLU A 10 -29.63 6.59 26.68
C GLU A 10 -28.79 5.40 26.25
N THR A 11 -29.37 4.56 25.39
CA THR A 11 -28.68 3.39 24.83
C THR A 11 -28.19 3.73 23.43
N SER A 12 -26.87 3.71 23.23
CA SER A 12 -26.22 3.97 21.94
C SER A 12 -25.59 2.68 21.41
N GLY A 13 -25.79 2.39 20.12
CA GLY A 13 -25.21 1.21 19.47
C GLY A 13 -25.99 0.80 18.21
N PRO A 14 -25.56 -0.27 17.53
CA PRO A 14 -24.48 -1.20 17.91
C PRO A 14 -23.06 -0.73 17.54
N TYR A 15 -22.11 -0.90 18.46
CA TYR A 15 -20.67 -0.65 18.25
C TYR A 15 -19.88 -1.96 18.17
N SER A 16 -18.82 -2.01 17.36
CA SER A 16 -17.86 -3.13 17.40
C SER A 16 -16.88 -2.99 18.57
N LEU A 17 -16.19 -4.07 18.94
CA LEU A 17 -15.16 -4.03 19.98
C LEU A 17 -14.02 -3.03 19.65
N ILE A 18 -13.70 -2.91 18.36
CA ILE A 18 -12.67 -1.99 17.86
C ILE A 18 -13.14 -0.54 17.98
N ASP A 19 -14.42 -0.29 17.68
CA ASP A 19 -15.00 1.04 17.85
C ASP A 19 -15.05 1.44 19.33
N LEU A 20 -15.43 0.52 20.22
CA LEU A 20 -15.37 0.73 21.68
C LEU A 20 -13.97 1.11 22.14
N GLN A 21 -12.94 0.37 21.70
CA GLN A 21 -11.56 0.65 22.08
C GLN A 21 -11.09 2.02 21.55
N ARG A 22 -11.48 2.38 20.32
CA ARG A 22 -11.19 3.68 19.73
C ARG A 22 -11.85 4.81 20.49
N TYR A 23 -13.14 4.68 20.83
CA TYR A 23 -13.88 5.72 21.54
C TYR A 23 -13.44 5.86 23.00
N VAL A 24 -12.96 4.78 23.63
CA VAL A 24 -12.31 4.87 24.94
C VAL A 24 -10.97 5.60 24.83
N ALA A 25 -10.18 5.32 23.78
CA ALA A 25 -8.92 6.00 23.54
C ALA A 25 -9.07 7.49 23.17
N SER A 26 -10.17 7.87 22.51
CA SER A 26 -10.50 9.27 22.22
C SER A 26 -11.10 10.02 23.41
N GLY A 27 -11.36 9.33 24.53
CA GLY A 27 -12.01 9.90 25.72
C GLY A 27 -13.51 10.14 25.55
N GLU A 28 -14.09 9.70 24.43
CA GLU A 28 -15.51 9.84 24.13
C GLU A 28 -16.34 8.85 24.94
N ILE A 29 -15.80 7.65 25.22
CA ILE A 29 -16.40 6.60 26.07
C ILE A 29 -15.54 6.40 27.32
N SER A 30 -16.17 6.40 28.49
CA SER A 30 -15.46 6.18 29.75
C SER A 30 -15.30 4.69 30.00
N PRO A 31 -14.15 4.21 30.51
CA PRO A 31 -13.97 2.82 30.92
C PRO A 31 -14.99 2.34 31.99
N GLY A 32 -15.62 3.27 32.70
CA GLY A 32 -16.68 3.01 33.68
C GLY A 32 -18.09 2.96 33.08
N ASP A 33 -18.29 3.29 31.81
CA ASP A 33 -19.60 3.23 31.17
C ASP A 33 -20.08 1.78 31.08
N LEU A 34 -21.40 1.59 31.12
CA LEU A 34 -22.00 0.26 31.04
C LEU A 34 -22.17 -0.15 29.59
N ALA A 35 -21.68 -1.33 29.25
CA ALA A 35 -21.86 -1.94 27.94
C ALA A 35 -22.47 -3.33 28.03
N ARG A 36 -23.21 -3.72 27.00
CA ARG A 36 -23.87 -5.01 26.88
C ARG A 36 -23.56 -5.61 25.52
N GLY A 37 -22.89 -6.76 25.53
CA GLY A 37 -22.66 -7.55 24.34
C GLY A 37 -23.90 -8.33 23.91
N GLU A 38 -24.01 -8.58 22.61
CA GLU A 38 -25.00 -9.47 22.01
C GLU A 38 -24.91 -10.89 22.63
N GLY A 39 -25.91 -11.27 23.44
CA GLY A 39 -25.94 -12.53 24.18
C GLY A 39 -25.57 -12.45 25.68
N MET A 40 -25.14 -11.29 26.19
CA MET A 40 -24.89 -11.11 27.62
C MET A 40 -26.19 -10.77 28.39
N PRO A 41 -26.49 -11.48 29.49
CA PRO A 41 -27.69 -11.22 30.29
C PRO A 41 -27.61 -9.91 31.09
N ASN A 42 -26.41 -9.45 31.45
CA ASN A 42 -26.20 -8.29 32.32
C ASN A 42 -25.36 -7.20 31.63
N TRP A 43 -25.58 -5.94 32.04
CA TRP A 43 -24.72 -4.80 31.69
C TRP A 43 -23.44 -4.86 32.52
N VAL A 44 -22.30 -4.74 31.85
CA VAL A 44 -20.98 -4.79 32.49
C VAL A 44 -20.15 -3.57 32.08
N PRO A 45 -19.24 -3.07 32.92
CA PRO A 45 -18.39 -1.95 32.55
C PRO A 45 -17.60 -2.21 31.27
N VAL A 46 -17.42 -1.19 30.44
CA VAL A 46 -16.62 -1.25 29.19
C VAL A 46 -15.21 -1.76 29.48
N SER A 47 -14.61 -1.32 30.59
CA SER A 47 -13.31 -1.85 31.06
C SER A 47 -13.34 -3.37 31.28
N GLN A 48 -14.41 -3.92 31.85
CA GLN A 48 -14.55 -5.35 32.09
C GLN A 48 -14.76 -6.15 30.80
N ILE A 49 -15.41 -5.58 29.77
CA ILE A 49 -15.49 -6.19 28.44
C ILE A 49 -14.12 -6.21 27.77
N LEU A 50 -13.39 -5.09 27.84
CA LEU A 50 -12.03 -4.97 27.28
C LEU A 50 -11.03 -5.88 28.01
N SER A 51 -11.16 -6.03 29.33
CA SER A 51 -10.33 -6.94 30.15
C SER A 51 -10.75 -8.40 30.01
N GLY A 52 -12.05 -8.69 29.93
CA GLY A 52 -12.61 -10.05 29.81
C GLY A 52 -12.42 -10.66 28.43
N ALA A 53 -12.36 -9.86 27.37
CA ALA A 53 -11.87 -10.29 26.06
C ALA A 53 -10.39 -10.75 26.10
N GLY A 54 -9.67 -10.43 27.18
CA GLY A 54 -8.29 -10.86 27.43
C GLY A 54 -8.13 -12.13 28.29
N ALA A 55 -9.20 -12.72 28.82
CA ALA A 55 -9.10 -13.84 29.76
C ALA A 55 -10.09 -14.97 29.43
N GLY A 56 -9.79 -15.80 28.41
CA GLY A 56 -10.63 -16.96 28.12
C GLY A 56 -10.41 -17.69 26.78
N SER A 57 -9.16 -17.88 26.36
CA SER A 57 -8.64 -18.96 25.48
C SER A 57 -7.17 -18.63 25.21
N PRO A 58 -6.25 -19.60 25.00
CA PRO A 58 -4.94 -19.31 24.44
C PRO A 58 -5.15 -18.94 22.97
N VAL A 59 -5.68 -17.74 22.74
CA VAL A 59 -5.49 -17.01 21.50
C VAL A 59 -3.98 -16.75 21.46
N PRO A 60 -3.27 -17.10 20.37
CA PRO A 60 -1.89 -16.66 20.23
C PRO A 60 -1.86 -15.16 20.53
N GLN A 61 -0.98 -14.74 21.43
CA GLN A 61 -0.73 -13.33 21.73
C GLN A 61 -0.43 -12.58 20.44
N GLY A 62 -1.48 -12.09 19.78
CA GLY A 62 -1.42 -10.97 18.89
C GLY A 62 -1.26 -9.74 19.77
N SER A 63 -0.05 -9.54 20.30
CA SER A 63 0.54 -8.22 20.17
C SER A 63 0.17 -7.76 18.76
N GLY A 64 -0.44 -6.58 18.59
CA GLY A 64 -0.70 -6.02 17.27
C GLY A 64 0.58 -5.74 16.47
N THR A 65 1.69 -6.44 16.70
CA THR A 65 2.44 -6.98 15.60
C THR A 65 1.51 -7.92 14.83
N ILE A 66 0.84 -7.40 13.78
CA ILE A 66 0.70 -8.19 12.54
C ILE A 66 2.00 -8.99 12.46
N PRO A 67 1.99 -10.35 12.37
CA PRO A 67 3.23 -11.12 12.29
C PRO A 67 4.09 -10.37 11.29
N ALA A 68 5.16 -9.73 11.79
CA ALA A 68 5.83 -8.69 11.03
C ALA A 68 6.06 -9.30 9.68
N SER A 69 5.37 -8.78 8.64
CA SER A 69 5.33 -9.47 7.35
C SER A 69 6.76 -9.86 7.07
N ALA A 70 7.04 -11.15 6.83
CA ALA A 70 8.41 -11.59 6.57
C ALA A 70 9.02 -10.83 5.37
N TYR A 71 8.16 -10.10 4.66
CA TYR A 71 8.42 -9.20 3.56
C TYR A 71 8.50 -7.75 4.03
N PRO A 72 9.38 -6.95 3.39
CA PRO A 72 9.53 -5.54 3.73
C PRO A 72 8.18 -4.78 3.64
N ALA A 73 8.05 -3.70 4.40
CA ALA A 73 6.91 -2.81 4.25
C ALA A 73 6.96 -2.08 2.90
N PRO A 74 5.81 -1.89 2.20
CA PRO A 74 5.78 -1.08 1.01
C PRO A 74 6.15 0.37 1.30
N PRO A 75 6.71 1.09 0.31
CA PRO A 75 7.12 2.47 0.49
C PRO A 75 5.94 3.33 0.97
N ASN A 76 6.12 4.05 2.08
CA ASN A 76 5.06 4.77 2.78
C ASN A 76 5.03 6.28 2.48
N LEU A 77 5.38 6.68 1.25
CA LEU A 77 5.31 8.09 0.87
C LEU A 77 3.92 8.41 0.30
N HIS A 78 3.24 9.42 0.84
CA HIS A 78 1.91 9.79 0.33
C HIS A 78 1.97 10.06 -1.18
N TRP A 79 1.05 9.48 -1.96
CA TRP A 79 1.06 9.53 -3.43
C TRP A 79 1.05 10.98 -3.94
N GLY A 80 0.37 11.88 -3.23
CA GLY A 80 0.35 13.31 -3.55
C GLY A 80 1.70 14.01 -3.35
N LEU A 81 2.52 13.55 -2.40
CA LEU A 81 3.88 14.04 -2.23
C LEU A 81 4.80 13.53 -3.35
N VAL A 82 4.61 12.28 -3.78
CA VAL A 82 5.33 11.73 -4.95
C VAL A 82 5.02 12.55 -6.20
N LEU A 83 3.74 12.86 -6.42
CA LEU A 83 3.31 13.74 -7.51
C LEU A 83 3.90 15.15 -7.37
N LEU A 84 3.83 15.74 -6.17
CA LEU A 84 4.38 17.07 -5.90
C LEU A 84 5.89 17.12 -6.18
N PHE A 85 6.67 16.18 -5.64
CA PHE A 85 8.11 16.10 -5.91
C PHE A 85 8.38 15.78 -7.38
N GLY A 86 7.55 14.96 -8.02
CA GLY A 86 7.57 14.75 -9.46
C GLY A 86 7.46 16.06 -10.24
N ILE A 87 6.52 16.93 -9.89
CA ILE A 87 6.34 18.24 -10.53
C ILE A 87 7.50 19.18 -10.21
N VAL A 88 7.88 19.31 -8.94
CA VAL A 88 8.93 20.23 -8.47
C VAL A 88 10.31 19.88 -9.04
N THR A 89 10.58 18.60 -9.28
CA THR A 89 11.85 18.11 -9.86
C THR A 89 11.78 17.90 -11.37
N CYS A 90 10.73 18.40 -12.04
CA CYS A 90 10.52 18.24 -13.48
C CYS A 90 10.57 16.76 -13.96
N GLY A 91 10.03 15.85 -13.15
CA GLY A 91 9.92 14.42 -13.44
C GLY A 91 11.13 13.59 -13.02
N VAL A 92 12.27 14.19 -12.64
CA VAL A 92 13.47 13.43 -12.21
C VAL A 92 13.16 12.55 -11.01
N PHE A 93 12.38 13.05 -10.04
CA PHE A 93 11.97 12.26 -8.89
C PHE A 93 11.16 11.02 -9.28
N MET A 94 10.32 11.09 -10.33
CA MET A 94 9.52 9.95 -10.78
C MET A 94 10.41 8.81 -11.29
N TRP A 95 11.52 9.13 -11.94
CA TRP A 95 12.51 8.14 -12.37
C TRP A 95 13.16 7.43 -11.19
N VAL A 96 13.63 8.19 -10.20
CA VAL A 96 14.23 7.61 -8.99
C VAL A 96 13.21 6.77 -8.22
N TRP A 97 11.99 7.27 -8.07
CA TRP A 97 10.92 6.60 -7.35
C TRP A 97 10.50 5.28 -8.02
N MET A 98 10.48 5.24 -9.36
CA MET A 98 10.27 4.01 -10.13
C MET A 98 11.25 2.90 -9.73
N PHE A 99 12.55 3.22 -9.55
CA PHE A 99 13.55 2.24 -9.11
C PHE A 99 13.38 1.84 -7.63
N ILE A 100 12.93 2.75 -6.77
CA ILE A 100 12.65 2.44 -5.36
C ILE A 100 11.50 1.43 -5.28
N GLU A 101 10.40 1.68 -5.99
CA GLU A 101 9.26 0.76 -6.04
C GLU A 101 9.63 -0.59 -6.68
N SER A 102 10.40 -0.56 -7.78
CA SER A 102 10.82 -1.81 -8.43
C SER A 102 11.75 -2.63 -7.53
N SER A 103 12.66 -1.97 -6.80
CA SER A 103 13.56 -2.62 -5.84
C SER A 103 12.79 -3.25 -4.69
N TYR A 104 11.73 -2.59 -4.23
CA TYR A 104 10.81 -3.16 -3.26
C TYR A 104 10.14 -4.43 -3.81
N VAL A 105 9.60 -4.39 -5.03
CA VAL A 105 8.95 -5.57 -5.63
C VAL A 105 9.95 -6.71 -5.88
N SER A 106 11.17 -6.42 -6.32
CA SER A 106 12.23 -7.43 -6.49
C SER A 106 12.67 -8.09 -5.17
N ARG A 107 12.39 -7.47 -4.01
CA ARG A 107 12.60 -8.08 -2.69
C ARG A 107 11.47 -9.02 -2.29
N ILE A 108 10.25 -8.74 -2.72
CA ILE A 108 9.09 -9.58 -2.48
C ILE A 108 9.11 -10.82 -3.38
N ASP A 109 9.41 -10.60 -4.65
CA ASP A 109 9.44 -11.60 -5.71
C ASP A 109 10.79 -11.52 -6.44
N ARG A 110 11.66 -12.49 -6.12
CA ARG A 110 13.01 -12.58 -6.67
C ARG A 110 13.03 -12.95 -8.15
N GLU A 111 11.96 -13.54 -8.69
CA GLU A 111 11.84 -13.83 -10.12
C GLU A 111 11.49 -12.58 -10.94
N ASN A 112 11.05 -11.51 -10.26
CA ASN A 112 10.67 -10.28 -10.94
C ASN A 112 11.87 -9.47 -11.45
N LYS A 113 12.10 -9.57 -12.76
CA LYS A 113 13.12 -8.83 -13.52
C LYS A 113 12.75 -7.37 -13.86
N SER A 114 11.70 -6.79 -13.29
CA SER A 114 11.25 -5.42 -13.64
C SER A 114 12.32 -4.36 -13.39
N THR A 115 13.06 -4.44 -12.28
CA THR A 115 14.17 -3.52 -11.98
C THR A 115 15.25 -3.54 -13.07
N MET A 116 15.54 -4.72 -13.63
CA MET A 116 16.49 -4.86 -14.74
C MET A 116 15.95 -4.22 -16.03
N LEU A 117 14.67 -4.42 -16.34
CA LEU A 117 14.03 -3.81 -17.50
C LEU A 117 14.05 -2.28 -17.42
N TYR A 118 13.83 -1.72 -16.23
CA TYR A 118 13.95 -0.28 -16.02
C TYR A 118 15.39 0.23 -16.16
N ALA A 119 16.39 -0.51 -15.67
CA ALA A 119 17.79 -0.14 -15.84
C ALA A 119 18.19 -0.09 -17.33
N ILE A 120 17.75 -1.09 -18.10
CA ILE A 120 17.96 -1.13 -19.56
C ILE A 120 17.22 0.02 -20.24
N GLY A 121 15.94 0.24 -19.91
CA GLY A 121 15.13 1.33 -20.46
C GLY A 121 15.72 2.72 -20.19
N LEU A 122 16.17 2.99 -18.96
CA LEU A 122 16.85 4.23 -18.60
C LEU A 122 18.15 4.41 -19.40
N SER A 123 18.93 3.34 -19.57
CA SER A 123 20.16 3.38 -20.38
C SER A 123 19.87 3.76 -21.83
N CYS A 124 18.82 3.19 -22.44
CA CYS A 124 18.36 3.58 -23.79
C CYS A 124 17.98 5.06 -23.87
N PHE A 125 17.33 5.61 -22.84
CA PHE A 125 16.96 7.04 -22.77
C PHE A 125 18.18 7.95 -22.69
N LEU A 126 19.17 7.60 -21.86
CA LEU A 126 20.41 8.37 -21.72
C LEU A 126 21.25 8.35 -23.00
N ILE A 127 21.37 7.17 -23.64
CA ILE A 127 22.02 7.01 -24.95
C ILE A 127 21.33 7.91 -25.97
N PHE A 128 20.00 7.81 -26.10
CA PHE A 128 19.24 8.65 -27.04
C PHE A 128 19.48 10.15 -26.79
N GLY A 129 19.38 10.60 -25.53
CA GLY A 129 19.59 12.01 -25.16
C GLY A 129 21.00 12.51 -25.46
N PHE A 130 22.02 11.66 -25.31
CA PHE A 130 23.40 11.99 -25.66
C PHE A 130 23.59 12.11 -27.17
N PHE A 131 23.15 11.11 -27.95
CA PHE A 131 23.30 11.11 -29.42
C PHE A 131 22.52 12.25 -30.08
N HIS A 132 21.32 12.57 -29.59
CA HIS A 132 20.50 13.66 -30.12
C HIS A 132 21.13 15.05 -29.91
N ARG A 133 22.05 15.20 -28.95
CA ARG A 133 22.77 16.47 -28.73
C ARG A 133 23.98 16.65 -29.65
N LEU A 134 24.50 15.56 -30.20
CA LEU A 134 25.70 15.60 -31.03
C LEU A 134 25.38 15.85 -32.51
N GLU A 135 24.21 15.43 -33.00
CA GLU A 135 23.91 15.37 -34.44
C GLU A 135 22.39 15.48 -34.71
N PRO A 136 21.86 16.62 -35.22
CA PRO A 136 20.43 16.72 -35.52
C PRO A 136 20.03 16.15 -36.91
N LEU A 137 20.99 15.82 -37.80
CA LEU A 137 20.69 15.59 -39.22
C LEU A 137 21.51 14.44 -39.87
N SER A 138 21.43 13.22 -39.33
CA SER A 138 22.01 12.04 -39.98
C SER A 138 21.17 10.78 -39.76
N GLY A 139 21.34 9.75 -40.61
CA GLY A 139 20.63 8.46 -40.52
C GLY A 139 20.86 7.69 -39.20
N ALA A 140 21.82 8.12 -38.38
CA ALA A 140 22.00 7.61 -37.02
C ALA A 140 20.87 8.02 -36.06
N ALA A 141 20.18 9.14 -36.32
CA ALA A 141 19.09 9.63 -35.48
C ALA A 141 17.86 8.70 -35.52
N SER A 142 17.56 8.09 -36.68
CA SER A 142 16.44 7.14 -36.80
C SER A 142 16.71 5.84 -36.04
N LEU A 143 17.95 5.34 -36.05
CA LEU A 143 18.34 4.18 -35.24
C LEU A 143 18.26 4.49 -33.74
N ALA A 144 18.72 5.67 -33.32
CA ALA A 144 18.61 6.12 -31.93
C ALA A 144 17.14 6.23 -31.49
N PHE A 145 16.25 6.70 -32.36
CA PHE A 145 14.81 6.73 -32.11
C PHE A 145 14.20 5.33 -31.93
N VAL A 146 14.59 4.36 -32.76
CA VAL A 146 14.13 2.96 -32.60
C VAL A 146 14.60 2.38 -31.27
N ILE A 147 15.84 2.64 -30.86
CA ILE A 147 16.37 2.24 -29.55
C ILE A 147 15.56 2.89 -28.41
N HIS A 148 15.23 4.17 -28.55
CA HIS A 148 14.40 4.90 -27.59
C HIS A 148 13.00 4.27 -27.44
N LEU A 149 12.35 3.97 -28.56
CA LEU A 149 11.04 3.32 -28.57
C LEU A 149 11.11 1.92 -27.92
N GLY A 150 12.15 1.15 -28.22
CA GLY A 150 12.42 -0.13 -27.56
C GLY A 150 12.57 0.00 -26.04
N GLY A 151 13.32 1.02 -25.59
CA GLY A 151 13.45 1.35 -24.16
C GLY A 151 12.11 1.67 -23.50
N LEU A 152 11.25 2.44 -24.17
CA LEU A 152 9.90 2.76 -23.69
C LEU A 152 9.04 1.50 -23.56
N VAL A 153 9.06 0.62 -24.56
CA VAL A 153 8.34 -0.67 -24.51
C VAL A 153 8.83 -1.53 -23.36
N LEU A 154 10.14 -1.63 -23.14
CA LEU A 154 10.70 -2.39 -22.02
C LEU A 154 10.23 -1.85 -20.66
N MET A 155 10.13 -0.52 -20.51
CA MET A 155 9.56 0.08 -19.31
C MET A 155 8.09 -0.26 -19.14
N ILE A 156 7.27 -0.18 -20.20
CA ILE A 156 5.85 -0.58 -20.11
C ILE A 156 5.74 -2.04 -19.68
N VAL A 157 6.52 -2.94 -20.27
CA VAL A 157 6.57 -4.36 -19.86
C VAL A 157 6.96 -4.49 -18.38
N GLY A 158 7.93 -3.70 -17.91
CA GLY A 158 8.29 -3.61 -16.49
C GLY A 158 7.10 -3.27 -15.58
N HIS A 159 6.28 -2.29 -15.96
CA HIS A 159 5.09 -1.91 -15.17
C HIS A 159 4.07 -3.04 -15.08
N PHE A 160 3.80 -3.74 -16.19
CA PHE A 160 2.87 -4.87 -16.19
C PHE A 160 3.42 -6.09 -15.43
N LYS A 161 4.74 -6.30 -15.44
CA LYS A 161 5.39 -7.34 -14.61
C LYS A 161 5.32 -7.02 -13.13
N MET A 162 5.57 -5.77 -12.74
CA MET A 162 5.34 -5.33 -11.36
C MET A 162 3.89 -5.52 -10.93
N ARG A 163 2.93 -5.10 -11.77
CA ARG A 163 1.50 -5.31 -11.51
C ARG A 163 1.19 -6.78 -11.23
N ALA A 164 1.61 -7.69 -12.09
CA ALA A 164 1.35 -9.13 -11.93
C ALA A 164 1.95 -9.68 -10.64
N SER A 165 3.19 -9.31 -10.33
CA SER A 165 3.90 -9.72 -9.11
C SER A 165 3.21 -9.20 -7.84
N LEU A 166 2.75 -7.94 -7.87
CA LEU A 166 1.99 -7.33 -6.77
C LEU A 166 0.62 -8.02 -6.56
N GLU A 167 -0.14 -8.27 -7.62
CA GLU A 167 -1.41 -8.99 -7.50
C GLU A 167 -1.23 -10.39 -6.93
N ASP A 168 -0.20 -11.11 -7.38
CA ASP A 168 0.07 -12.47 -6.92
C ASP A 168 0.47 -12.50 -5.44
N HIS A 169 1.40 -11.63 -5.03
CA HIS A 169 1.84 -11.54 -3.64
C HIS A 169 0.71 -11.15 -2.68
N PHE A 170 -0.02 -10.08 -3.00
CA PHE A 170 -1.13 -9.57 -2.16
C PHE A 170 -2.46 -10.31 -2.36
N THR A 171 -2.43 -11.45 -3.06
CA THR A 171 -3.55 -12.39 -3.11
C THR A 171 -3.18 -13.72 -2.45
N ARG A 172 -1.96 -14.23 -2.69
CA ARG A 172 -1.50 -15.53 -2.19
C ARG A 172 -0.86 -15.47 -0.80
N VAL A 173 -0.04 -14.45 -0.54
CA VAL A 173 0.78 -14.36 0.67
C VAL A 173 0.09 -13.51 1.72
N GLU A 174 -0.31 -12.29 1.35
CA GLU A 174 -1.10 -11.41 2.19
C GLU A 174 -2.50 -11.35 1.59
N PRO A 175 -3.54 -11.98 2.17
CA PRO A 175 -4.88 -12.10 1.56
C PRO A 175 -5.67 -10.78 1.60
N VAL A 176 -5.11 -9.74 0.97
CA VAL A 176 -5.65 -8.38 0.85
C VAL A 176 -6.52 -8.26 -0.42
N HIS A 177 -6.60 -9.32 -1.23
CA HIS A 177 -7.35 -9.39 -2.49
C HIS A 177 -7.08 -8.18 -3.39
N LEU A 178 -5.80 -7.87 -3.60
CA LEU A 178 -5.38 -6.75 -4.43
C LEU A 178 -5.71 -7.01 -5.91
N ARG A 179 -6.52 -6.14 -6.52
CA ARG A 179 -6.78 -6.12 -7.97
C ARG A 179 -6.38 -4.77 -8.55
N LEU A 180 -5.44 -4.79 -9.50
CA LEU A 180 -4.88 -3.62 -10.17
C LEU A 180 -5.44 -3.51 -11.59
N SER A 181 -5.90 -2.34 -12.00
CA SER A 181 -6.38 -2.11 -13.37
C SER A 181 -5.20 -1.99 -14.34
N GLY A 182 -5.28 -2.69 -15.49
CA GLY A 182 -4.28 -2.58 -16.56
C GLY A 182 -4.24 -1.19 -17.20
N VAL A 183 -5.41 -0.57 -17.37
CA VAL A 183 -5.53 0.79 -17.94
C VAL A 183 -4.88 1.82 -17.01
N MET A 184 -5.17 1.74 -15.70
CA MET A 184 -4.57 2.65 -14.72
C MET A 184 -3.06 2.41 -14.59
N THR A 185 -2.62 1.16 -14.72
CA THR A 185 -1.19 0.84 -14.75
C THR A 185 -0.53 1.52 -15.93
N PHE A 186 -1.08 1.44 -17.15
CA PHE A 186 -0.49 2.06 -18.33
C PHE A 186 -0.38 3.60 -18.24
N PHE A 187 -1.42 4.29 -17.76
CA PHE A 187 -1.43 5.76 -17.72
C PHE A 187 -0.75 6.35 -16.50
N PHE A 188 -0.98 5.78 -15.31
CA PHE A 188 -0.54 6.36 -14.04
C PHE A 188 0.65 5.63 -13.41
N ASN A 189 0.94 4.39 -13.87
CA ASN A 189 2.17 3.66 -13.59
C ASN A 189 2.54 3.69 -12.09
N VAL A 190 3.71 4.24 -11.78
CA VAL A 190 4.28 4.43 -10.43
C VAL A 190 3.30 5.12 -9.45
N LEU A 191 2.59 6.17 -9.87
CA LEU A 191 1.64 6.86 -8.97
C LEU A 191 0.49 5.95 -8.54
N TYR A 192 0.05 5.09 -9.47
CA TYR A 192 -1.03 4.15 -9.20
C TYR A 192 -0.62 3.05 -8.21
N PHE A 193 0.62 2.56 -8.33
CA PHE A 193 1.20 1.65 -7.36
C PHE A 193 1.38 2.32 -6.01
N GLN A 194 1.91 3.54 -5.97
CA GLN A 194 2.09 4.27 -4.72
C GLN A 194 0.77 4.54 -3.99
N TYR A 195 -0.30 4.85 -4.71
CA TYR A 195 -1.64 4.96 -4.13
C TYR A 195 -2.06 3.66 -3.43
N HIS A 196 -1.88 2.51 -4.09
CA HIS A 196 -2.21 1.20 -3.51
C HIS A 196 -1.30 0.83 -2.34
N PHE A 197 0.00 1.16 -2.39
CA PHE A 197 0.93 0.95 -1.28
C PHE A 197 0.52 1.75 -0.05
N ASN A 198 0.13 3.01 -0.21
CA ASN A 198 -0.38 3.81 0.90
C ASN A 198 -1.66 3.21 1.49
N ARG A 199 -2.56 2.69 0.64
CA ARG A 199 -3.77 1.99 1.09
C ARG A 199 -3.43 0.72 1.90
N ILE A 200 -2.49 -0.08 1.42
CA ILE A 200 -2.03 -1.30 2.10
C ILE A 200 -1.33 -0.95 3.42
N ASN A 201 -0.46 0.06 3.44
CA ASN A 201 0.19 0.53 4.65
C ASN A 201 -0.83 1.02 5.69
N ARG A 202 -1.85 1.76 5.24
CA ARG A 202 -2.96 2.18 6.10
C ARG A 202 -3.68 0.98 6.70
N TRP A 203 -4.05 0.00 5.87
CA TRP A 203 -4.66 -1.25 6.35
C TRP A 203 -3.79 -1.98 7.37
N ARG A 204 -2.48 -2.10 7.14
CA ARG A 204 -1.54 -2.70 8.11
C ARG A 204 -1.49 -1.89 9.43
N SER A 205 -1.64 -0.58 9.39
CA SER A 205 -1.63 0.25 10.61
C SER A 205 -2.97 0.30 11.36
N THR A 206 -4.10 0.23 10.65
CA THR A 206 -5.44 0.48 11.23
C THR A 206 -6.34 -0.74 11.28
N GLY A 207 -6.00 -1.82 10.58
CA GLY A 207 -6.86 -2.99 10.37
C GLY A 207 -8.05 -2.76 9.42
N VAL A 208 -8.21 -1.56 8.86
CA VAL A 208 -9.36 -1.17 8.03
C VAL A 208 -8.92 -0.96 6.58
N LEU A 209 -9.56 -1.68 5.64
CA LEU A 209 -9.46 -1.44 4.21
C LEU A 209 -10.37 -0.28 3.83
N SER A 210 -9.80 0.89 3.54
CA SER A 210 -10.51 2.06 2.99
C SER A 210 -10.23 2.24 1.51
#